data_AF-A0A7Y3AI48-F1
#
_entry.id   AF-A0A7Y3AI48-F1
#
_cell.length_a   1.000
_cell.length_b   1.000
_cell.length_c   1.000
_cell.angle_alpha   90.00
_cell.angle_beta   90.00
_cell.angle_gamma   90.00
#
_symmetry.space_group_name_H-M   'P 1'
#
loop_
_entity.id
_entity.type
_entity.pdbx_description
1 polymer ?
#
loop_
_entity_poly.entity_id
_entity_poly.type
_entity_poly.pdbx_seq_one_letter_code
_entity_poly.pdbx_strand_id
1 'polypeptide(L)'
;MDQKQIFRQMLDLNKMAFNNAFNAMVMVQDQTEFLANNMLNQSTTIPEEGKKAIRELVSSCKMGVTEYKNTVDAAYKQVENFF
;
A
#
# COMPACT_ATOMS: atom_id res chain seq x y z
N MET A 1 -16.20 -17.25 -27.13
CA MET A 1 -15.17 -17.32 -26.08
C MET A 1 -15.75 -18.09 -24.92
N ASP A 2 -14.99 -19.00 -24.32
CA ASP A 2 -15.41 -19.70 -23.09
C ASP A 2 -15.59 -18.67 -21.97
N GLN A 3 -16.70 -18.75 -21.23
CA GLN A 3 -17.03 -17.86 -20.11
C GLN A 3 -15.89 -17.83 -19.08
N LYS A 4 -15.18 -18.94 -18.89
CA LYS A 4 -13.99 -19.01 -18.02
C LYS A 4 -12.84 -18.14 -18.52
N GLN A 5 -12.64 -18.09 -19.83
CA GLN A 5 -11.57 -17.30 -20.45
C GLN A 5 -11.85 -15.79 -20.33
N ILE A 6 -13.11 -15.37 -20.53
CA ILE A 6 -13.53 -13.98 -20.32
C ILE A 6 -13.34 -13.58 -18.85
N PHE A 7 -13.75 -14.43 -17.91
CA PHE A 7 -13.58 -14.15 -16.49
C PHE A 7 -12.11 -14.01 -16.10
N ARG A 8 -11.24 -14.91 -16.57
CA ARG A 8 -9.79 -14.82 -16.32
C ARG A 8 -9.21 -13.50 -16.82
N GLN A 9 -9.56 -13.08 -18.03
CA GLN A 9 -9.11 -11.80 -18.58
C GLN A 9 -9.60 -10.60 -17.75
N MET A 10 -10.85 -10.62 -17.26
CA MET A 10 -11.35 -9.57 -16.38
C MET A 10 -10.61 -9.54 -15.03
N LEU A 11 -10.28 -10.71 -14.47
CA LEU A 11 -9.49 -10.81 -13.25
C LEU A 11 -8.08 -10.22 -13.44
N ASP A 12 -7.41 -10.55 -14.54
CA ASP A 12 -6.08 -10.04 -14.89
C ASP A 12 -6.09 -8.51 -15.04
N LEU A 13 -7.10 -7.96 -15.74
CA LEU A 13 -7.31 -6.52 -15.89
C LEU A 13 -7.50 -5.83 -14.53
N ASN A 14 -8.34 -6.41 -13.67
CA ASN A 14 -8.62 -5.87 -12.34
C ASN A 14 -7.36 -5.90 -11.46
N LYS A 15 -6.60 -7.00 -11.46
CA LYS A 15 -5.32 -7.15 -10.75
C LYS A 15 -4.29 -6.12 -11.23
N MET A 16 -4.19 -5.91 -12.53
CA MET A 16 -3.29 -4.89 -13.10
C MET A 16 -3.69 -3.48 -12.66
N ALA A 17 -4.97 -3.13 -12.76
CA ALA A 17 -5.47 -1.83 -12.33
C ALA A 17 -5.22 -1.59 -10.84
N PHE A 18 -5.48 -2.59 -10.00
CA PHE A 18 -5.20 -2.56 -8.58
C PHE A 18 -3.71 -2.34 -8.30
N ASN A 19 -2.81 -3.12 -8.91
CA ASN A 19 -1.37 -2.98 -8.73
C ASN A 19 -0.86 -1.59 -9.11
N ASN A 20 -1.35 -1.04 -10.23
CA ASN A 20 -0.96 0.29 -10.67
C ASN A 20 -1.41 1.38 -9.68
N ALA A 21 -2.68 1.32 -9.25
CA ALA A 21 -3.22 2.25 -8.27
C ALA A 21 -2.51 2.15 -6.91
N PHE A 22 -2.24 0.92 -6.46
CA PHE A 22 -1.51 0.65 -5.23
C PHE A 22 -0.09 1.21 -5.27
N ASN A 23 0.65 0.98 -6.36
CA ASN A 23 2.00 1.51 -6.53
C ASN A 23 2.02 3.04 -6.54
N ALA A 24 1.05 3.68 -7.19
CA ALA A 24 0.91 5.14 -7.15
C ALA A 24 0.64 5.65 -5.73
N MET A 25 -0.21 4.95 -4.96
CA MET A 25 -0.48 5.28 -3.57
C MET A 25 0.78 5.16 -2.69
N VAL A 26 1.54 4.07 -2.82
CA VAL A 26 2.80 3.87 -2.09
C VAL A 26 3.80 4.99 -2.42
N MET A 27 3.93 5.37 -3.69
CA MET A 27 4.81 6.48 -4.09
C MET A 27 4.43 7.82 -3.43
N VAL A 28 3.13 8.13 -3.34
CA VAL A 28 2.63 9.33 -2.66
C VAL A 28 2.88 9.25 -1.15
N GLN A 29 2.65 8.09 -0.56
CA GLN A 29 2.92 7.86 0.87
C GLN A 29 4.40 8.07 1.20
N ASP A 30 5.32 7.51 0.41
CA ASP A 30 6.76 7.66 0.62
C ASP A 30 7.22 9.12 0.52
N GLN A 31 6.71 9.87 -0.46
CA GLN A 31 6.99 11.31 -0.57
C GLN A 31 6.44 12.09 0.62
N THR A 32 5.22 11.79 1.05
CA THR A 32 4.58 12.46 2.18
C THR A 32 5.32 12.17 3.48
N GLU A 33 5.75 10.94 3.69
CA GLU A 33 6.56 10.54 4.84
C GLU A 33 7.91 11.24 4.85
N PHE A 34 8.58 11.31 3.71
CA PHE A 34 9.84 12.03 3.60
C PHE A 34 9.68 13.51 4.01
N LEU A 35 8.64 14.19 3.50
CA LEU A 35 8.34 15.57 3.86
C LEU A 35 7.99 15.72 5.35
N ALA A 36 7.13 14.84 5.87
CA ALA A 36 6.73 14.84 7.27
C ALA A 36 7.93 14.62 8.21
N ASN A 37 8.81 13.67 7.91
CA ASN A 37 10.02 13.42 8.67
C ASN A 37 10.97 14.62 8.66
N ASN A 38 11.13 15.28 7.51
CA ASN A 38 11.94 16.50 7.42
C ASN A 38 11.36 17.64 8.28
N MET A 39 10.05 17.87 8.22
CA MET A 39 9.37 18.87 9.05
C MET A 39 9.49 18.54 10.54
N LEU A 40 9.35 17.26 10.90
CA LEU A 40 9.46 16.79 12.28
C LEU A 40 10.89 16.97 12.84
N ASN A 41 11.91 16.70 12.01
CA ASN A 41 13.32 16.89 12.37
C ASN A 41 13.67 18.37 12.58
N GLN A 42 13.10 19.27 11.77
CA GLN A 42 13.29 20.71 11.87
C GLN A 42 12.46 21.36 12.98
N SER A 43 11.48 20.64 13.53
CA SER A 43 10.63 21.16 14.60
C SER A 43 11.41 21.36 15.90
N THR A 44 11.39 22.59 16.41
CA THR A 44 11.92 22.98 17.72
C THR A 44 10.88 22.87 18.83
N THR A 45 9.59 22.70 18.49
CA THR A 45 8.47 22.73 19.43
C THR A 45 8.01 21.34 19.87
N ILE A 46 8.40 20.29 19.15
CA ILE A 46 8.03 18.91 19.46
C ILE A 46 9.18 18.24 20.24
N PRO A 47 8.94 17.74 21.47
CA PRO A 47 9.93 16.97 22.22
C PRO A 47 10.31 15.66 21.50
N GLU A 48 11.51 15.13 21.77
CA GLU A 48 12.01 13.91 21.11
C GLU A 48 11.10 12.68 21.28
N GLU A 49 10.45 12.53 22.43
CA GLU A 49 9.47 11.46 22.66
C GLU A 49 8.26 11.58 21.72
N GLY A 50 7.76 12.81 21.50
CA GLY A 50 6.70 13.08 20.54
C GLY A 50 7.15 12.81 19.10
N LYS A 51 8.39 13.16 18.75
CA LYS A 51 8.95 12.82 17.43
C LYS A 51 9.03 11.30 17.24
N LYS A 52 9.43 10.56 18.27
CA LYS A 52 9.47 9.09 18.24
C LYS A 52 8.08 8.50 18.02
N ALA A 53 7.07 8.95 18.77
CA ALA A 53 5.69 8.47 18.63
C ALA A 53 5.14 8.71 17.21
N ILE A 54 5.43 9.87 16.60
CA ILE A 54 5.02 10.16 15.22
C ILE A 54 5.70 9.23 14.23
N ARG A 55 7.01 8.96 14.37
CA ARG A 55 7.73 8.02 13.50
C ARG A 55 7.17 6.60 13.62
N GLU A 56 6.84 6.16 14.83
CA GLU A 56 6.20 4.85 15.07
C GLU A 56 4.82 4.78 14.40
N LEU A 57 3.99 5.82 14.54
CA LEU A 57 2.68 5.89 13.86
C LEU A 57 2.80 5.79 12.34
N VAL A 58 3.76 6.51 11.75
CA VAL A 58 4.04 6.45 10.31
C VAL A 58 4.48 5.05 9.89
N SER A 59 5.37 4.41 10.65
CA SER A 59 5.80 3.03 10.39
C SER A 59 4.63 2.04 10.46
N SER A 60 3.74 2.16 11.44
CA SER A 60 2.54 1.31 11.54
C SER A 60 1.60 1.51 10.34
N CYS A 61 1.46 2.74 9.85
CA CYS A 61 0.68 3.02 8.65
C CYS A 61 1.26 2.33 7.41
N LYS A 62 2.60 2.35 7.22
CA LYS A 62 3.29 1.61 6.17
C LYS A 62 3.08 0.10 6.24
N MET A 63 3.12 -0.46 7.44
CA MET A 63 2.83 -1.88 7.65
C MET A 63 1.41 -2.23 7.20
N GLY A 64 0.41 -1.45 7.60
CA GLY A 64 -0.98 -1.71 7.22
C GLY A 64 -1.22 -1.68 5.70
N VAL A 65 -0.55 -0.76 4.99
CA VAL A 65 -0.59 -0.72 3.51
C VAL A 65 0.03 -1.98 2.89
N THR A 66 1.15 -2.45 3.44
CA THR A 66 1.82 -3.67 2.99
C THR A 66 0.98 -4.91 3.26
N GLU A 67 0.38 -5.01 4.45
CA GLU A 67 -0.51 -6.10 4.82
C GLU A 67 -1.75 -6.14 3.92
N TYR A 68 -2.35 -4.98 3.63
CA TYR A 68 -3.46 -4.86 2.69
C TYR A 68 -3.10 -5.44 1.30
N LYS A 69 -1.92 -5.09 0.76
CA LYS A 69 -1.44 -5.63 -0.51
C LYS A 69 -1.32 -7.14 -0.47
N ASN A 70 -0.71 -7.67 0.59
CA ASN A 70 -0.53 -9.10 0.77
C ASN A 70 -1.87 -9.84 0.83
N THR A 71 -2.87 -9.29 1.53
CA THR A 71 -4.22 -9.85 1.58
C THR A 71 -4.88 -9.87 0.21
N VAL A 72 -4.79 -8.77 -0.55
CA VAL A 72 -5.37 -8.70 -1.90
C VAL A 72 -4.66 -9.67 -2.86
N ASP A 73 -3.33 -9.77 -2.81
CA ASP A 73 -2.56 -10.71 -3.63
C ASP A 73 -2.90 -12.16 -3.31
N ALA A 74 -3.07 -12.49 -2.03
CA ALA A 74 -3.52 -13.80 -1.60
C ALA A 74 -4.92 -14.13 -2.14
N ALA A 75 -5.83 -13.16 -2.12
CA ALA A 75 -7.17 -13.32 -2.68
C ALA A 75 -7.15 -13.56 -4.20
N TYR A 76 -6.37 -12.79 -4.96
CA TYR A 76 -6.19 -13.04 -6.40
C TYR A 76 -5.64 -14.43 -6.66
N LYS A 77 -4.59 -14.85 -5.94
CA LYS A 77 -4.00 -16.19 -6.09
C LYS A 77 -5.01 -17.30 -5.77
N GLN A 78 -5.86 -17.10 -4.77
CA GLN A 78 -6.92 -18.06 -4.44
C GLN A 78 -7.92 -18.19 -5.58
N VAL A 79 -8.33 -17.06 -6.19
CA VAL A 79 -9.25 -17.06 -7.34
C VAL A 79 -8.59 -17.68 -8.59
N GLU A 80 -7.31 -17.43 -8.81
CA GLU A 80 -6.53 -18.01 -9.92
C GLU A 80 -6.47 -19.54 -9.84
N ASN A 81 -6.46 -20.14 -8.64
CA ASN A 81 -6.44 -21.60 -8.47
C ASN A 81 -7.72 -22.32 -8.98
N PHE A 82 -8.79 -21.59 -9.30
CA PHE A 82 -10.02 -22.15 -9.88
C PHE A 82 -9.97 -22.28 -11.42
N PHE A 83 -8.87 -21.82 -12.06
CA PHE A 83 -8.63 -21.86 -13.51
C PHE A 83 -7.40 -22.70 -13.86
#